data_AF-A0A540WFS3-F1
#
_entry.id   AF-A0A540WFS3-F1
#
_cell.length_a   1.000
_cell.length_b   1.000
_cell.length_c   1.000
_cell.angle_alpha   90.00
_cell.angle_beta   90.00
_cell.angle_gamma   90.00
#
_symmetry.space_group_name_H-M   'P 1'
#
loop_
_entity.id
_entity.type
_entity.pdbx_description
1 polymer ?
#
loop_
_entity_poly.entity_id
_entity_poly.type
_entity_poly.pdbx_seq_one_letter_code
_entity_poly.pdbx_strand_id
1 'polypeptide(L)'
;ATQRAFMRMVMDVDFQREMGIASGAAPARVDVPDTGADLCGRQAIRDLRSANMRRTVLAAFSALSPRSVQQHINDIVMQHLQGRIDDARATERLKDLILGTGPVGPER
;
A
#
# COMPACT_ATOMS: atom_id res chain seq x y z
N ALA A 1 20.06 -8.11 21.88
CA ALA A 1 18.90 -8.26 22.79
C ALA A 1 17.80 -7.24 22.48
N THR A 2 18.15 -5.97 22.29
CA THR A 2 17.24 -4.84 22.04
C THR A 2 16.33 -5.02 20.83
N GLN A 3 16.84 -5.44 19.66
CA GLN A 3 16.00 -5.66 18.47
C GLN A 3 14.88 -6.67 18.73
N ARG A 4 15.16 -7.78 19.44
CA ARG A 4 14.14 -8.78 19.80
C ARG A 4 13.11 -8.23 20.79
N ALA A 5 13.55 -7.43 21.76
CA ALA A 5 12.64 -6.78 22.69
C ALA A 5 11.71 -5.79 21.97
N PHE A 6 12.25 -5.00 21.04
CA PHE A 6 11.48 -4.10 20.19
C PHE A 6 10.47 -4.85 19.32
N MET A 7 10.89 -5.93 18.62
CA MET A 7 9.97 -6.73 17.79
C MET A 7 8.81 -7.32 18.60
N ARG A 8 9.06 -7.75 19.85
CA ARG A 8 8.00 -8.22 20.75
C ARG A 8 7.04 -7.10 21.12
N MET A 9 7.55 -5.93 21.46
CA MET A 9 6.73 -4.75 21.77
C MET A 9 5.85 -4.35 20.59
N VAL A 10 6.42 -4.27 19.37
CA VAL A 10 5.65 -3.88 18.18
C VAL A 10 4.53 -4.88 17.87
N MET A 11 4.68 -6.15 18.23
CA MET A 11 3.65 -7.19 17.99
C MET A 11 2.74 -7.45 19.21
N ASP A 12 2.88 -6.67 20.28
CA ASP A 12 1.97 -6.77 21.42
C ASP A 12 0.54 -6.34 21.03
N VAL A 13 -0.49 -6.96 21.64
CA VAL A 13 -1.91 -6.69 21.29
C VAL A 13 -2.27 -5.25 21.61
N ASP A 14 -1.90 -4.77 22.80
CA ASP A 14 -2.29 -3.45 23.27
C ASP A 14 -1.53 -2.38 22.49
N PHE A 15 -0.24 -2.60 22.23
CA PHE A 15 0.53 -1.71 21.36
C PHE A 15 -0.06 -1.62 19.95
N GLN A 16 -0.42 -2.75 19.33
CA GLN A 16 -1.04 -2.78 18.01
C GLN A 16 -2.40 -2.06 17.99
N ARG A 17 -3.20 -2.20 19.06
CA ARG A 17 -4.47 -1.49 19.22
C ARG A 17 -4.27 0.02 19.28
N GLU A 18 -3.38 0.48 20.16
CA GLU A 18 -3.10 1.91 20.36
C GLU A 18 -2.50 2.54 19.10
N MET A 19 -1.55 1.87 18.45
CA MET A 19 -0.98 2.32 17.19
C MET A 19 -2.00 2.34 16.07
N GLY A 20 -2.88 1.35 15.97
CA GLY A 20 -3.96 1.32 14.98
C GLY A 20 -4.92 2.50 15.15
N ILE A 21 -5.30 2.81 16.39
CA ILE A 21 -6.13 3.99 16.71
C ILE A 21 -5.41 5.28 16.32
N ALA A 22 -4.14 5.44 16.72
CA ALA A 22 -3.39 6.67 16.48
C ALA A 22 -3.05 6.91 14.99
N SER A 23 -2.82 5.84 14.23
CA SER A 23 -2.46 5.92 12.81
C SER A 23 -3.66 5.84 11.86
N GLY A 24 -4.82 5.39 12.33
CA GLY A 24 -5.97 5.06 11.50
C GLY A 24 -5.81 3.76 10.69
N ALA A 25 -4.71 3.02 10.87
CA ALA A 25 -4.46 1.76 10.18
C ALA A 25 -5.11 0.58 10.90
N ALA A 26 -5.55 -0.42 10.12
CA ALA A 26 -5.92 -1.71 10.70
C ALA A 26 -4.68 -2.38 11.33
N PRO A 27 -4.79 -2.99 12.53
CA PRO A 27 -3.70 -3.72 13.15
C PRO A 27 -3.20 -4.86 12.27
N ALA A 28 -1.90 -5.16 12.32
CA ALA A 28 -1.32 -6.28 11.60
C ALA A 28 -1.78 -7.63 12.18
N ARG A 29 -2.09 -7.65 13.48
CA ARG A 29 -2.64 -8.80 14.20
C ARG A 29 -4.15 -8.92 14.00
N VAL A 30 -4.60 -10.12 13.64
CA VAL A 30 -6.03 -10.41 13.38
C VAL A 30 -6.88 -10.59 14.64
N ASP A 31 -6.23 -10.77 15.79
CA ASP A 31 -6.84 -10.97 17.11
C ASP A 31 -6.97 -9.70 17.94
N VAL A 32 -6.60 -8.53 17.39
CA VAL A 32 -6.82 -7.23 18.03
C VAL A 32 -8.31 -6.84 17.91
N PRO A 33 -9.00 -6.50 19.00
CA PRO A 33 -10.39 -6.09 18.96
C PRO A 33 -10.55 -4.67 18.37
N ASP A 34 -11.74 -4.39 17.80
CA ASP A 34 -12.06 -3.08 17.20
C ASP A 34 -12.57 -2.06 18.24
N THR A 35 -12.54 -2.39 19.53
CA THR A 35 -12.94 -1.51 20.63
C THR A 35 -12.01 -0.31 20.76
N GLY A 36 -12.60 0.89 20.83
CA GLY A 36 -11.89 2.16 20.93
C GLY A 36 -11.46 2.76 19.59
N ALA A 37 -11.49 1.99 18.49
CA ALA A 37 -11.36 2.57 17.15
C ALA A 37 -12.61 3.40 16.80
N ASP A 38 -12.43 4.44 15.98
CA ASP A 38 -13.54 5.24 15.46
C ASP A 38 -14.34 4.47 14.39
N LEU A 39 -15.30 5.15 13.73
CA LEU A 39 -16.11 4.53 12.68
C LEU A 39 -15.26 3.99 11.52
N CYS A 40 -14.29 4.77 11.05
CA CYS A 40 -13.41 4.41 9.94
C CYS A 40 -12.46 3.26 10.32
N GLY A 41 -11.87 3.30 11.50
CA GLY A 41 -10.97 2.26 12.00
C GLY A 41 -11.67 0.92 12.22
N ARG A 42 -12.88 0.93 12.79
CA ARG A 42 -13.70 -0.28 12.91
C ARG A 42 -14.05 -0.87 11.55
N GLN A 43 -14.39 -0.01 10.58
CA GLN A 43 -14.65 -0.45 9.21
C GLN A 43 -13.39 -1.06 8.56
N ALA A 44 -12.23 -0.39 8.66
CA ALA A 44 -10.98 -0.90 8.09
C ALA A 44 -10.60 -2.29 8.64
N ILE A 45 -10.76 -2.51 9.95
CA ILE A 45 -10.49 -3.82 10.59
C ILE A 45 -11.43 -4.91 10.04
N ARG A 46 -12.73 -4.59 9.92
CA ARG A 46 -13.74 -5.52 9.41
C ARG A 46 -13.54 -5.82 7.92
N ASP A 47 -13.23 -4.81 7.12
CA ASP A 47 -12.99 -4.94 5.69
C ASP A 47 -11.74 -5.77 5.42
N LEU A 48 -10.66 -5.54 6.17
CA LEU A 48 -9.45 -6.36 6.06
C LEU A 48 -9.74 -7.83 6.41
N ARG A 49 -10.50 -8.08 7.49
CA ARG A 49 -10.91 -9.45 7.87
C ARG A 49 -11.77 -10.09 6.79
N SER A 50 -12.78 -9.39 6.28
CA SER A 50 -13.68 -9.87 5.24
C SER A 50 -12.93 -10.16 3.93
N ALA A 51 -12.06 -9.24 3.50
CA ALA A 51 -11.22 -9.41 2.32
C ALA A 51 -10.26 -10.60 2.49
N ASN A 52 -9.68 -10.80 3.66
CA ASN A 52 -8.81 -11.95 3.93
C ASN A 52 -9.58 -13.28 3.81
N MET A 53 -10.79 -13.35 4.38
CA MET A 53 -11.66 -14.53 4.25
C MET A 53 -12.07 -14.80 2.80
N ARG A 54 -12.24 -13.74 1.99
CA ARG A 54 -12.58 -13.83 0.56
C ARG A 54 -11.36 -13.99 -0.35
N ARG A 55 -10.14 -13.98 0.20
CA ARG A 55 -8.87 -13.99 -0.56
C ARG A 55 -8.73 -12.81 -1.54
N THR A 56 -9.24 -11.64 -1.16
CA THR A 56 -9.20 -10.40 -1.96
C THR A 56 -8.27 -9.35 -1.38
N VAL A 57 -7.40 -9.70 -0.42
CA VAL A 57 -6.32 -8.81 0.03
C VAL A 57 -5.23 -8.79 -1.05
N LEU A 58 -5.07 -7.64 -1.68
CA LEU A 58 -3.99 -7.37 -2.62
C LEU A 58 -3.01 -6.40 -1.98
N ALA A 59 -1.72 -6.64 -2.17
CA ALA A 59 -0.71 -5.67 -1.79
C ALA A 59 -0.81 -4.44 -2.71
N ALA A 60 -0.60 -3.25 -2.15
CA ALA A 60 -0.47 -2.03 -2.95
C ALA A 60 0.70 -2.20 -3.94
N PHE A 61 0.59 -1.63 -5.14
CA PHE A 61 1.68 -1.72 -6.14
C PHE A 61 3.00 -1.15 -5.61
N SER A 62 2.94 -0.15 -4.73
CA SER A 62 4.08 0.45 -4.02
C SER A 62 4.80 -0.52 -3.08
N ALA A 63 4.18 -1.63 -2.68
CA ALA A 63 4.82 -2.69 -1.92
C ALA A 63 5.34 -3.83 -2.80
N LEU A 64 4.89 -3.93 -4.06
CA LEU A 64 5.19 -5.04 -4.97
C LEU A 64 6.31 -4.76 -5.97
N SER A 65 6.58 -3.49 -6.27
CA SER A 65 7.52 -3.10 -7.33
C SER A 65 8.85 -2.58 -6.79
N PRO A 66 9.99 -2.74 -7.48
CA PRO A 66 11.22 -2.02 -7.17
C PRO A 66 10.99 -0.50 -7.15
N ARG A 67 11.70 0.23 -6.29
CA ARG A 67 11.53 1.69 -6.13
C ARG A 67 11.64 2.45 -7.46
N SER A 68 12.54 2.03 -8.34
CA SER A 68 12.69 2.60 -9.69
C SER A 68 11.40 2.46 -10.51
N VAL A 69 10.79 1.27 -10.52
CA VAL A 69 9.53 1.01 -11.23
C VAL A 69 8.40 1.86 -10.63
N GLN A 70 8.31 1.96 -9.30
CA GLN A 70 7.28 2.78 -8.64
C GLN A 70 7.36 4.25 -9.05
N GLN A 71 8.56 4.81 -9.10
CA GLN A 71 8.79 6.20 -9.49
C GLN A 71 8.31 6.45 -10.93
N HIS A 72 8.67 5.58 -11.87
CA HIS A 72 8.25 5.74 -13.26
C HIS A 72 6.74 5.54 -13.45
N ILE A 73 6.11 4.60 -12.72
CA ILE A 73 4.64 4.46 -12.73
C ILE A 73 3.99 5.77 -12.25
N ASN A 74 4.46 6.34 -11.14
CA ASN A 74 3.94 7.60 -10.62
C ASN A 74 4.11 8.73 -11.64
N ASP A 75 5.26 8.84 -12.30
CA ASP A 75 5.50 9.88 -13.31
C ASP A 75 4.55 9.76 -14.49
N ILE A 76 4.32 8.55 -15.01
CA ILE A 76 3.37 8.30 -16.11
C ILE A 76 1.95 8.69 -15.69
N VAL A 77 1.50 8.24 -14.52
CA VAL A 77 0.17 8.56 -13.99
C VAL A 77 0.01 10.06 -13.78
N MET A 78 1.02 10.74 -13.22
CA MET A 78 0.96 12.18 -12.99
C MET A 78 0.95 12.98 -14.30
N GLN A 79 1.73 12.58 -15.30
CA GLN A 79 1.71 13.21 -16.63
C GLN A 79 0.33 13.07 -17.27
N HIS A 80 -0.28 11.90 -17.16
CA HIS A 80 -1.61 11.64 -17.70
C HIS A 80 -2.70 12.44 -16.97
N LEU A 81 -2.71 12.43 -15.63
CA LEU A 81 -3.65 13.21 -14.81
C LEU A 81 -3.55 14.72 -15.05
N GLN A 82 -2.38 15.21 -15.45
CA GLN A 82 -2.14 16.61 -15.79
C GLN A 82 -2.46 16.94 -17.26
N GLY A 83 -2.95 15.98 -18.05
CA GLY A 83 -3.24 16.15 -19.47
C GLY A 83 -2.01 16.31 -20.36
N ARG A 84 -0.81 15.97 -19.87
CA ARG A 84 0.44 16.04 -20.65
C ARG A 84 0.59 14.88 -21.63
N ILE A 85 -0.07 13.76 -21.35
CA ILE A 85 -0.16 12.58 -22.23
C ILE A 85 -1.59 12.03 -22.21
N ASP A 86 -2.04 11.48 -23.33
CA ASP A 86 -3.37 10.86 -23.46
C ASP A 86 -3.39 9.40 -22.96
N ASP A 87 -4.58 8.78 -22.97
CA ASP A 87 -4.79 7.40 -22.53
C ASP A 87 -3.91 6.40 -23.31
N ALA A 88 -3.80 6.60 -24.63
CA ALA A 88 -3.05 5.72 -25.51
C ALA A 88 -1.56 5.74 -25.17
N ARG A 89 -1.00 6.94 -25.00
CA ARG A 89 0.40 7.13 -24.65
C ARG A 89 0.70 6.66 -23.23
N ALA A 90 -0.19 6.93 -22.27
CA ALA A 90 -0.02 6.46 -20.90
C ALA A 90 0.02 4.92 -20.82
N THR A 91 -0.88 4.25 -21.55
CA THR A 91 -0.95 2.78 -21.60
C THR A 91 0.28 2.17 -22.25
N GLU A 92 0.74 2.74 -23.37
CA GLU A 92 1.96 2.32 -24.06
C GLU A 92 3.17 2.41 -23.13
N ARG A 93 3.36 3.55 -22.48
CA ARG A 93 4.50 3.77 -21.58
C ARG A 93 4.46 2.87 -20.34
N LEU A 94 3.28 2.60 -19.80
CA LEU A 94 3.13 1.68 -18.68
C LEU A 94 3.49 0.24 -19.09
N LYS A 95 3.03 -0.21 -20.25
CA LYS A 95 3.39 -1.52 -20.82
C LYS A 95 4.90 -1.61 -21.02
N ASP A 96 5.50 -0.61 -21.62
CA ASP A 96 6.93 -0.57 -21.90
C ASP A 96 7.80 -0.61 -20.63
N LEU A 97 7.37 0.10 -19.58
CA LEU A 97 8.01 0.08 -18.27
C LEU A 97 7.94 -1.31 -17.63
N ILE A 98 6.77 -1.96 -17.66
CA ILE A 98 6.56 -3.28 -17.04
C ILE A 98 7.30 -4.38 -17.78
N LEU A 99 7.31 -4.33 -19.12
CA LEU A 99 7.98 -5.32 -19.97
C LEU A 99 9.47 -5.06 -20.16
N GLY A 100 9.96 -3.89 -19.75
CA GLY A 100 11.35 -3.48 -19.98
C GLY A 100 11.68 -3.23 -21.45
N THR A 101 10.68 -2.90 -22.26
CA THR A 101 10.80 -2.69 -23.72
C THR A 101 10.96 -1.23 -24.12
N GLY A 102 10.75 -0.30 -23.19
CA GLY A 102 10.83 1.14 -23.43
C GLY A 102 12.18 1.79 -23.12
N PRO A 103 12.34 3.08 -23.46
CA PRO A 103 13.51 3.85 -23.11
C PRO A 103 13.69 3.95 -21.59
N VAL A 104 14.93 3.82 -21.12
CA VAL A 104 15.28 3.94 -19.69
C VAL A 104 15.32 5.42 -19.32
N GLY A 105 14.27 5.92 -18.68
CA GLY A 105 14.24 7.25 -18.06
C GLY A 105 13.01 8.11 -18.43
N PRO A 106 12.89 9.29 -17.81
CA PRO A 106 11.80 10.22 -18.10
C PRO A 106 11.97 10.85 -19.49
N GLU A 107 10.89 10.92 -20.26
CA GLU A 107 10.81 11.81 -21.42
C GLU A 107 10.79 13.26 -20.92
N ARG A 108 11.69 14.08 -21.46
CA ARG A 108 11.78 15.52 -21.17
C ARG A 108 10.75 16.29 -21.97
#